data_AF-A0A1W1XL82-F1
#
_entry.id   AF-A0A1W1XL82-F1
#
_cell.length_a   1.000
_cell.length_b   1.000
_cell.length_c   1.000
_cell.angle_alpha   90.00
_cell.angle_beta   90.00
_cell.angle_gamma   90.00
#
_symmetry.space_group_name_H-M   'P 1'
#
loop_
_entity.id
_entity.type
_entity.pdbx_description
1 polymer ?
#
loop_
_entity_poly.entity_id
_entity_poly.type
_entity_poly.pdbx_seq_one_letter_code
_entity_poly.pdbx_strand_id
1 'polypeptide(L)' 'MTTMRQVCHCENCGSEADMIVTCTWVEVEEEPGVVKKKKKETRTCTRCGNEADMILDEEE' A
#
# COMPACT_ATOMS: atom_id res chain seq x y z
N MET A 1 5.21 -12.54 -3.24
CA MET A 1 4.48 -11.29 -3.51
C MET A 1 3.04 -11.65 -3.70
N THR A 2 2.13 -11.02 -2.95
CA THR A 2 0.69 -11.28 -3.04
C THR A 2 0.03 -10.05 -3.64
N THR A 3 -0.79 -10.27 -4.66
CA THR A 3 -1.55 -9.21 -5.33
C THR A 3 -3.04 -9.48 -5.15
N MET A 4 -3.78 -8.50 -4.66
CA MET A 4 -5.23 -8.58 -4.49
C MET A 4 -5.94 -7.41 -5.17
N ARG A 5 -7.19 -7.59 -5.57
CA ARG A 5 -8.02 -6.53 -6.15
C ARG A 5 -9.04 -6.08 -5.12
N GLN A 6 -9.12 -4.77 -4.92
CA GLN A 6 -10.07 -4.17 -3.99
C GLN A 6 -10.69 -2.93 -4.64
N VAL A 7 -12.02 -2.83 -4.57
CA VAL A 7 -12.72 -1.60 -4.99
C VAL A 7 -12.52 -0.57 -3.89
N CYS A 8 -11.91 0.55 -4.24
CA CYS A 8 -11.69 1.68 -3.34
C CYS A 8 -12.14 2.96 -4.03
N HIS A 9 -12.55 3.96 -3.24
CA HIS A 9 -12.70 5.31 -3.76
C HIS A 9 -11.30 5.89 -4.03
N CYS A 10 -11.03 6.26 -5.28
CA CYS A 10 -9.78 6.90 -5.64
C CYS A 10 -9.95 8.42 -5.56
N GLU A 11 -9.34 9.05 -4.55
CA GLU A 11 -9.41 10.50 -4.36
C GLU A 11 -8.87 11.31 -5.55
N ASN A 12 -7.92 10.73 -6.31
CA ASN A 12 -7.35 11.40 -7.49
C ASN A 12 -8.34 11.50 -8.67
N CYS A 13 -9.21 10.50 -8.88
CA CYS A 13 -10.20 10.53 -9.97
C CYS A 13 -11.65 10.73 -9.49
N GLY A 14 -11.88 10.83 -8.18
CA GLY A 14 -13.18 11.05 -7.56
C GLY A 14 -14.21 9.95 -7.84
N SER A 15 -13.76 8.76 -8.23
CA SER A 15 -14.61 7.64 -8.60
C SER A 15 -14.20 6.37 -7.85
N GLU A 16 -15.17 5.50 -7.62
CA GLU A 16 -14.90 4.13 -7.20
C GLU A 16 -14.26 3.37 -8.37
N ALA A 17 -13.12 2.76 -8.12
CA ALA A 17 -12.38 1.99 -9.11
C ALA A 17 -11.71 0.78 -8.46
N ASP A 18 -11.54 -0.28 -9.24
CA ASP A 18 -10.71 -1.40 -8.84
C ASP A 18 -9.27 -0.91 -8.65
N MET A 19 -8.70 -1.19 -7.50
CA MET A 19 -7.29 -0.97 -7.20
C MET A 19 -6.58 -2.32 -7.10
N ILE A 20 -5.39 -2.39 -7.70
CA ILE A 20 -4.47 -3.50 -7.53
C ILE A 20 -3.63 -3.22 -6.29
N VAL A 21 -3.77 -4.06 -5.27
CA VAL A 21 -3.01 -3.95 -4.02
C VAL A 21 -1.87 -4.96 -4.05
N THR A 22 -0.64 -4.47 -3.94
CA THR A 22 0.59 -5.26 -3.92
C THR A 22 1.20 -5.20 -2.53
N CYS A 23 1.32 -6.35 -1.88
CA CYS A 23 1.88 -6.45 -0.53
C CYS A 23 3.34 -6.93 -0.58
N THR A 24 4.23 -6.15 0.04
CA THR A 24 5.66 -6.43 0.19
C THR A 24 6.11 -6.16 1.63
N TRP A 25 7.22 -6.78 2.05
CA TRP A 25 7.82 -6.49 3.35
C TRP A 25 9.02 -5.59 3.14
N VAL A 26 9.08 -4.49 3.89
CA VAL A 26 10.16 -3.50 3.82
C VAL A 26 10.76 -3.26 5.19
N GLU A 27 12.04 -2.97 5.22
CA GLU A 27 12.76 -2.58 6.43
C GLU A 27 12.69 -1.06 6.55
N VAL A 28 12.09 -0.56 7.62
CA VAL A 28 11.92 0.86 7.90
C VAL A 28 12.72 1.18 9.17
N GLU A 29 13.62 2.16 9.05
CA GLU A 29 14.33 2.71 10.21
C GLU A 29 13.43 3.74 10.89
N GLU A 30 12.91 3.40 12.08
CA GLU A 30 12.08 4.32 12.86
C GLU A 30 12.92 5.23 13.77
N GLU A 31 14.03 4.70 14.27
CA GLU A 31 14.99 5.38 15.12
C GLU A 31 16.41 5.02 14.66
N PRO A 32 17.43 5.87 14.90
CA PRO A 32 18.79 5.59 14.49
C PRO A 32 19.28 4.27 15.10
N GLY A 33 19.44 3.24 14.27
CA GLY A 33 19.86 1.89 14.67
C GLY A 33 18.72 0.91 15.00
N VAL A 34 17.45 1.33 14.91
CA VAL A 34 16.28 0.45 15.09
C VAL A 34 15.56 0.29 13.75
N VAL A 35 15.88 -0.81 13.07
CA VAL A 35 15.23 -1.22 11.82
C VAL A 35 14.10 -2.18 12.17
N LYS A 36 12.86 -1.83 11.82
CA LYS A 36 11.72 -2.73 11.93
C LYS A 36 11.26 -3.18 10.56
N LYS A 37 10.90 -4.45 10.47
CA LYS A 37 10.26 -5.01 9.29
C LYS A 37 8.79 -4.63 9.32
N LYS A 38 8.34 -3.84 8.36
CA LYS A 38 6.95 -3.40 8.22
C LYS A 38 6.35 -3.91 6.92
N LYS A 39 5.02 -4.07 6.89
CA LYS A 39 4.32 -4.49 5.68
C LYS A 39 4.03 -3.25 4.83
N LYS A 40 4.55 -3.19 3.62
CA LYS A 40 4.22 -2.16 2.63
C LYS A 40 3.12 -2.65 1.70
N GLU A 41 2.02 -1.93 1.67
CA GLU A 41 0.94 -2.10 0.70
C GLU A 41 0.96 -0.96 -0.31
N THR A 42 1.17 -1.31 -1.58
CA THR A 42 1.08 -0.37 -2.70
C THR A 42 -0.24 -0.59 -3.42
N ARG A 43 -1.07 0.45 -3.54
CA ARG A 43 -2.38 0.40 -4.18
C ARG A 43 -2.35 1.19 -5.46
N THR A 44 -2.55 0.54 -6.60
CA THR A 44 -2.58 1.18 -7.92
C THR A 44 -4.00 1.20 -8.47
N CYS A 45 -4.54 2.39 -8.73
CA CYS A 45 -5.85 2.55 -9.35
C CYS A 45 -5.82 2.06 -10.80
N THR A 46 -6.68 1.10 -11.16
CA THR A 46 -6.75 0.58 -12.54
C THR A 46 -7.32 1.59 -13.54
N ARG A 47 -7.97 2.65 -13.06
CA ARG A 47 -8.63 3.65 -13.90
C ARG A 47 -7.72 4.82 -14.29
N CYS A 48 -6.98 5.38 -13.33
CA CYS A 48 -6.11 6.54 -13.56
C CYS A 48 -4.62 6.25 -13.35
N GLY A 49 -4.26 5.06 -12.88
CA GLY A 49 -2.86 4.67 -12.61
C GLY A 49 -2.29 5.27 -11.33
N ASN A 50 -3.09 5.97 -10.51
CA ASN A 50 -2.60 6.56 -9.27
C ASN A 50 -2.15 5.51 -8.27
N GLU A 51 -0.96 5.70 -7.72
CA GLU A 51 -0.39 4.82 -6.69
C GLU A 51 -0.54 5.46 -5.31
N ALA A 52 -0.87 4.64 -4.32
CA ALA A 52 -0.91 5.01 -2.92
C ALA A 52 -0.16 3.95 -2.11
N ASP A 53 0.90 4.37 -1.42
CA ASP A 53 1.71 3.52 -0.56
C ASP A 53 1.25 3.66 0.89
N MET A 54 1.09 2.53 1.58
CA MET A 54 0.75 2.46 2.99
C MET A 54 1.74 1.52 3.69
N ILE A 55 2.37 2.02 4.76
CA ILE A 55 3.19 1.21 5.65
C ILE A 55 2.29 0.81 6.81
N LEU A 56 2.04 -0.49 6.92
CA LEU A 56 1.30 -1.08 8.02
C LEU A 56 2.30 -1.60 9.04
N ASP A 57 2.13 -1.13 10.27
CA ASP A 57 2.74 -1.74 11.43
C ASP A 57 2.15 -3.14 11.64
N GLU A 58 2.99 -4.07 12.11
CA GLU A 58 2.55 -5.38 12.58
C GLU A 58 1.84 -5.18 13.93
N GLU A 59 0.65 -4.58 13.92
CA GLU A 59 -0.21 -4.55 15.10
C GLU A 59 -0.96 -5.90 15.20
N GLU A 60 -0.32 -6.79 15.96
CA GLU A 60 -0.76 -8.07 16.58
C GLU A 60 -1.09 -9.29 15.70
#